data_AF-A0A258NFZ2-F1
#
_entry.id   AF-A0A258NFZ2-F1
#
_cell.length_a   1.000
_cell.length_b   1.000
_cell.length_c   1.000
_cell.angle_alpha   90.00
_cell.angle_beta   90.00
_cell.angle_gamma   90.00
#
_symmetry.space_group_name_H-M   'P 1'
#
loop_
_entity.id
_entity.type
_entity.pdbx_description
1 polymer ?
#
loop_
_entity_poly.entity_id
_entity_poly.type
_entity_poly.pdbx_seq_one_letter_code
_entity_poly.pdbx_strand_id
1 'polypeptide(L)'
;MTSTQNSVIDVREIAPRERHALIFGRFDALLPGEALQLVNDHDPQPLRQQFEVRSAGAFKWAYLQQGPDLWRVRISKTEPAAATGGSCCSGGACGG
;
A
#
# COMPACT_ATOMS: atom_id res chain seq x y z
N MET A 1 -9.80 -7.92 -20.70
CA MET A 1 -10.94 -8.11 -19.77
C MET A 1 -10.39 -8.00 -18.36
N THR A 2 -10.22 -6.80 -17.82
CA THR A 2 -9.67 -6.59 -16.47
C THR A 2 -10.82 -6.63 -15.47
N SER A 3 -11.16 -7.83 -14.97
CA SER A 3 -12.02 -7.95 -13.79
C SER A 3 -11.34 -7.20 -12.66
N THR A 4 -11.91 -6.06 -12.30
CA THR A 4 -11.55 -5.36 -11.07
C THR A 4 -12.07 -6.26 -9.95
N GLN A 5 -11.25 -7.19 -9.49
CA GLN A 5 -11.53 -7.95 -8.28
C GLN A 5 -11.42 -6.95 -7.13
N ASN A 6 -12.52 -6.25 -6.87
CA ASN A 6 -12.70 -5.33 -5.76
C ASN A 6 -12.66 -6.14 -4.45
N SER A 7 -11.45 -6.46 -3.97
CA SER A 7 -11.25 -6.98 -2.62
C SER A 7 -11.51 -5.83 -1.65
N VAL A 8 -12.78 -5.66 -1.26
CA VAL A 8 -13.20 -4.67 -0.28
C VAL A 8 -13.13 -5.31 1.11
N ILE A 9 -12.45 -4.65 2.03
CA ILE A 9 -12.38 -5.02 3.45
C ILE A 9 -13.06 -3.91 4.24
N ASP A 10 -14.15 -4.28 4.91
CA ASP A 10 -14.78 -3.43 5.90
C ASP A 10 -14.13 -3.65 7.26
N VAL A 11 -13.40 -2.64 7.73
CA VAL A 11 -12.70 -2.69 9.02
C VAL A 11 -13.68 -2.59 10.18
N ARG A 12 -14.87 -2.02 9.94
CA ARG A 12 -15.89 -1.81 10.98
C ARG A 12 -16.46 -3.13 11.47
N GLU A 13 -16.43 -4.15 10.63
CA GLU A 13 -16.90 -5.50 10.97
C GLU A 13 -15.80 -6.37 11.60
N ILE A 14 -14.56 -5.88 11.69
CA ILE A 14 -13.40 -6.64 12.16
C ILE A 14 -12.92 -6.08 13.50
N ALA A 15 -12.62 -6.97 14.44
CA ALA A 15 -12.09 -6.58 15.74
C ALA A 15 -10.81 -5.72 15.60
N PRO A 16 -10.63 -4.65 16.40
CA PRO A 16 -9.49 -3.74 16.29
C PRO A 16 -8.10 -4.39 16.39
N ARG A 17 -8.03 -5.54 17.07
CA ARG A 17 -6.81 -6.35 17.23
C ARG A 17 -6.48 -7.19 15.98
N GLU A 18 -7.48 -7.55 15.20
CA GLU A 18 -7.37 -8.45 14.04
C GLU A 18 -7.30 -7.68 12.72
N ARG A 19 -7.93 -6.50 12.65
CA ARG A 19 -7.98 -5.69 11.43
C ARG A 19 -6.61 -5.46 10.79
N HIS A 20 -5.59 -5.10 11.57
CA HIS A 20 -4.25 -4.84 11.03
C HIS A 20 -3.65 -6.11 10.40
N ALA A 21 -3.64 -7.21 11.15
CA ALA A 21 -3.12 -8.49 10.67
C ALA A 21 -3.85 -8.97 9.41
N LEU A 22 -5.18 -8.81 9.37
CA LEU A 22 -6.00 -9.20 8.23
C LEU A 22 -5.73 -8.32 7.00
N ILE A 23 -5.68 -6.99 7.16
CA ILE A 23 -5.40 -6.06 6.06
C ILE A 23 -4.00 -6.34 5.49
N PHE A 24 -3.00 -6.51 6.35
CA PHE A 24 -1.63 -6.81 5.93
C PHE A 24 -1.53 -8.16 5.24
N GLY A 25 -2.16 -9.21 5.78
CA GLY A 25 -2.16 -10.53 5.16
C GLY A 25 -2.86 -10.53 3.80
N ARG A 26 -3.98 -9.80 3.68
CA ARG A 26 -4.69 -9.63 2.41
C ARG A 26 -3.86 -8.86 1.40
N PHE A 27 -3.20 -7.78 1.81
CA PHE A 27 -2.29 -7.03 0.96
C PHE A 27 -1.08 -7.86 0.52
N ASP A 28 -0.52 -8.67 1.41
CA ASP A 28 0.61 -9.56 1.11
C ASP A 28 0.23 -10.57 0.02
N ALA A 29 -0.99 -11.11 0.10
CA ALA A 29 -1.56 -12.05 -0.87
C ALA A 29 -1.93 -11.42 -2.23
N LEU A 30 -2.01 -10.08 -2.34
CA LEU A 30 -2.26 -9.43 -3.63
C LEU A 30 -1.10 -9.63 -4.59
N LEU A 31 -1.40 -9.68 -5.88
CA LEU A 31 -0.40 -9.61 -6.93
C LEU A 31 -0.02 -8.15 -7.23
N PRO A 32 1.19 -7.88 -7.73
CA PRO A 32 1.53 -6.55 -8.21
C PRO A 32 0.58 -6.11 -9.33
N GLY A 33 0.05 -4.89 -9.22
CA GLY A 33 -1.00 -4.36 -10.09
C GLY A 33 -2.42 -4.53 -9.54
N GLU A 34 -2.61 -5.37 -8.52
CA GLU A 34 -3.91 -5.48 -7.83
C GLU A 34 -4.09 -4.39 -6.77
N ALA A 35 -5.34 -4.19 -6.36
CA ALA A 35 -5.70 -3.22 -5.34
C ALA A 35 -6.75 -3.74 -4.37
N LEU A 36 -6.59 -3.32 -3.13
CA LEU A 36 -7.48 -3.56 -2.02
C LEU A 36 -8.21 -2.27 -1.66
N GLN A 37 -9.51 -2.37 -1.36
CA GLN A 37 -10.27 -1.24 -0.84
C GLN A 37 -10.53 -1.44 0.65
N LEU A 38 -10.12 -0.49 1.46
CA LEU A 38 -10.40 -0.41 2.87
C LEU A 38 -11.59 0.52 3.12
N VAL A 39 -12.53 0.07 3.95
CA VAL A 39 -13.63 0.89 4.46
C VAL A 39 -13.47 1.03 5.97
N ASN A 40 -13.44 2.26 6.47
CA ASN A 40 -13.28 2.59 7.88
C ASN A 40 -14.25 3.70 8.29
N ASP A 41 -14.65 3.74 9.56
CA ASP A 41 -15.50 4.81 10.11
C ASP A 41 -14.71 6.09 10.44
N HIS A 42 -13.38 6.02 10.54
CA HIS A 42 -12.48 7.14 10.82
C HIS A 42 -11.28 7.16 9.86
N ASP A 43 -10.43 8.19 9.93
CA ASP A 43 -9.25 8.29 9.09
C ASP A 43 -8.20 7.19 9.45
N PRO A 44 -7.83 6.30 8.51
CA PRO A 44 -6.87 5.23 8.75
C PRO A 44 -5.40 5.72 8.63
N GLN A 45 -5.09 6.94 9.05
CA GLN A 45 -3.73 7.51 9.06
C GLN A 45 -2.67 6.60 9.72
N PRO A 46 -2.90 6.02 10.93
CA PRO A 46 -1.89 5.18 11.58
C PRO A 46 -1.59 3.91 10.78
N LEU A 47 -2.60 3.38 10.06
CA LEU A 47 -2.42 2.22 9.19
C LEU A 47 -1.53 2.57 7.99
N ARG A 48 -1.72 3.75 7.38
CA ARG A 48 -0.88 4.23 6.28
C ARG A 48 0.59 4.27 6.68
N GLN A 49 0.89 4.82 7.86
CA GLN A 49 2.27 4.90 8.36
C GLN A 49 2.91 3.52 8.50
N GLN A 50 2.17 2.52 8.99
CA GLN A 50 2.67 1.15 9.08
C GLN A 50 2.96 0.53 7.70
N PHE A 51 2.16 0.85 6.68
CA PHE A 51 2.44 0.47 5.29
C PHE A 51 3.69 1.17 4.75
N GLU A 52 3.87 2.47 5.04
CA GLU A 52 5.07 3.22 4.67
C GLU A 52 6.33 2.59 5.27
N VAL A 53 6.29 2.14 6.53
CA VAL A 53 7.44 1.47 7.18
C VAL A 53 7.68 0.07 6.61
N ARG A 54 6.63 -0.73 6.39
CA ARG A 54 6.76 -2.14 5.98
C ARG A 54 7.02 -2.32 4.48
N SER A 55 6.48 -1.44 3.64
CA SER A 55 6.41 -1.61 2.19
C SER A 55 6.70 -0.32 1.44
N ALA A 56 7.58 0.55 1.97
CA ALA A 56 8.03 1.77 1.32
C ALA A 56 8.31 1.55 -0.19
N GLY A 57 7.59 2.26 -1.06
CA GLY A 57 7.77 2.18 -2.52
C GLY A 57 7.18 0.95 -3.22
N ALA A 58 6.53 0.04 -2.49
CA ALA A 58 5.86 -1.16 -3.04
C ALA A 58 4.32 -1.11 -2.91
N PHE A 59 3.76 0.05 -2.53
CA PHE A 59 2.31 0.27 -2.54
C PHE A 59 1.96 1.70 -2.95
N LYS A 60 0.71 1.89 -3.36
CA LYS A 60 0.07 3.19 -3.59
C LYS A 60 -1.14 3.34 -2.70
N TRP A 61 -1.25 4.49 -2.04
CA TRP A 61 -2.38 4.84 -1.19
C TRP A 61 -3.20 5.93 -1.86
N ALA A 62 -4.48 5.66 -2.11
CA ALA A 62 -5.41 6.62 -2.71
C ALA A 62 -6.69 6.69 -1.89
N TYR A 63 -7.08 7.89 -1.47
CA TYR A 63 -8.38 8.08 -0.83
C TYR A 63 -9.48 8.11 -1.89
N LEU A 64 -10.44 7.20 -1.79
CA LEU A 64 -11.64 7.19 -2.62
C LEU A 64 -12.78 7.99 -1.99
N GLN A 65 -12.83 8.00 -0.65
CA GLN A 65 -13.80 8.76 0.12
C GLN A 65 -13.16 9.17 1.44
N GLN A 66 -13.35 10.42 1.80
CA GLN A 66 -12.93 10.98 3.08
C GLN A 66 -14.20 11.50 3.74
N GLY A 67 -14.42 11.12 5.00
CA GLY A 67 -15.66 11.32 5.73
C GLY A 67 -16.07 12.80 5.90
N PRO A 68 -17.11 13.04 6.71
CA PRO A 68 -17.20 12.53 8.09
C PRO A 68 -17.91 11.18 8.26
N ASP A 69 -18.78 10.78 7.33
CA ASP A 69 -19.62 9.57 7.52
C ASP A 69 -18.89 8.25 7.21
N LEU A 70 -17.95 8.25 6.25
CA LEU A 70 -17.29 7.02 5.80
C LEU A 70 -15.95 7.32 5.11
N TRP A 71 -14.92 6.54 5.46
CA TRP A 71 -13.59 6.66 4.88
C TRP A 71 -13.29 5.44 4.01
N ARG A 72 -13.05 5.67 2.72
CA ARG A 72 -12.68 4.63 1.75
C ARG A 72 -11.29 4.90 1.23
N VAL A 73 -10.41 3.93 1.38
CA VAL A 73 -9.05 3.99 0.89
C VAL A 73 -8.81 2.85 -0.08
N ARG A 74 -8.15 3.13 -1.19
CA ARG A 74 -7.63 2.13 -2.13
C ARG A 74 -6.13 2.00 -1.92
N ILE A 75 -5.70 0.80 -1.58
CA ILE A 75 -4.30 0.41 -1.41
C ILE A 75 -3.94 -0.49 -2.58
N SER A 76 -3.14 0.01 -3.51
CA SER A 76 -2.71 -0.78 -4.69
C SER A 76 -1.30 -1.32 -4.45
N LYS A 77 -1.07 -2.60 -4.70
CA LYS A 77 0.26 -3.19 -4.62
C LYS A 77 0.99 -2.84 -5.92
N THR A 78 2.08 -2.11 -5.80
CA THR A 78 2.96 -1.87 -6.96
C THR A 78 4.06 -2.90 -6.93
N GLU A 79 4.58 -3.25 -8.11
CA GLU A 79 5.91 -3.84 -8.13
C GLU A 79 6.83 -2.87 -7.37
N PRO A 80 7.70 -3.36 -6.47
CA PRO A 80 8.74 -2.51 -5.95
C PRO A 80 9.43 -1.97 -7.20
N ALA A 81 9.31 -0.67 -7.44
CA ALA A 81 10.04 -0.03 -8.52
C ALA A 81 11.49 -0.39 -8.21
N ALA A 82 12.04 -1.33 -8.99
CA ALA A 82 13.38 -1.84 -8.82
C ALA A 82 14.23 -0.63 -8.49
N ALA A 83 14.80 -0.63 -7.29
CA ALA A 83 15.55 0.49 -6.76
C ALA A 83 16.53 0.93 -7.84
N THR A 84 16.14 1.92 -8.63
CA THR A 84 17.02 2.60 -9.57
C THR A 84 17.71 3.65 -8.73
N GLY A 85 18.44 3.17 -7.71
CA GLY A 85 19.66 3.81 -7.26
C GLY A 85 20.67 3.45 -8.33
N GLY A 86 20.89 4.38 -9.25
CA GLY A 86 21.53 4.16 -10.54
C GLY A 86 22.85 3.38 -10.46
N SER A 87 22.96 2.38 -11.32
CA SER A 87 24.25 2.09 -11.94
C SER A 87 24.66 3.32 -12.75
N CYS A 88 25.88 3.84 -12.53
CA CYS A 88 26.86 4.20 -13.57
C CYS A 88 27.85 5.30 -13.11
N CYS A 89 29.07 4.84 -12.82
CA CYS A 89 30.36 5.36 -13.32
C CYS A 89 30.67 6.87 -13.25
N SER A 90 31.54 7.26 -12.31
CA SER A 90 32.36 8.47 -12.41
C SER A 90 33.81 8.19 -12.00
N GLY A 91 34.70 8.17 -13.00
CA GLY A 91 36.17 8.35 -12.92
C GLY A 91 36.98 7.17 -12.37
N GLY A 92 37.83 6.47 -13.12
CA GLY A 92 38.73 6.99 -14.16
C GLY A 92 39.94 7.68 -13.53
N ALA A 93 41.07 6.95 -13.51
CA ALA A 93 42.43 7.29 -13.10
C ALA A 93 42.90 8.77 -13.07
N CYS A 94 43.67 9.10 -12.02
CA CYS A 94 44.81 10.06 -11.95
C CYS A 94 45.30 10.08 -10.48
N GLY A 95 46.57 10.07 -10.07
CA GLY A 95 47.90 10.17 -10.65
C GLY A 95 48.87 10.46 -9.48
N GLY A 96 50.14 10.04 -9.57
CA GLY A 96 51.19 10.36 -8.58
C GLY A 96 52.09 9.18 -8.24
#